data_AF-A0A815TGX3-F1
#
_entry.id   AF-A0A815TGX3-F1
#
_cell.length_a   1.000
_cell.length_b   1.000
_cell.length_c   1.000
_cell.angle_alpha   90.00
_cell.angle_beta   90.00
_cell.angle_gamma   90.00
#
_symmetry.space_group_name_H-M   'P 1'
#
loop_
_entity.id
_entity.type
_entity.pdbx_description
1 polymer ?
#
loop_
_entity_poly.entity_id
_entity_poly.type
_entity_poly.pdbx_seq_one_letter_code
_entity_poly.pdbx_strand_id
1 'polypeptide(L)'
;MDVSRVSVMTFNMCKTEGFPINWPQRRLPIIECLTAFTPDILCIQELHPLLHDTIVEALPTHAFIQDEFAGWQNEGNIYWNSNMFTMLDYGMVDIGIMEPLRRLFWARLSIKSSTSNETNQQNRKEILVSTAHYTWEGHEEERKTDINLRKQQTRRTVSALDELITRFNNPYLAVLFMGDLNE
;
A
#
# COMPACT_ATOMS: atom_id res chain seq x y z
N MET A 1 27.49 1.41 -1.83
CA MET A 1 26.62 2.60 -1.84
C MET A 1 25.79 2.55 -0.58
N ASP A 2 25.85 3.60 0.23
CA ASP A 2 24.95 3.79 1.37
C ASP A 2 23.55 4.01 0.81
N VAL A 3 22.65 3.05 0.98
CA VAL A 3 21.29 3.12 0.43
C VAL A 3 20.49 3.99 1.38
N SER A 4 20.60 5.32 1.21
CA SER A 4 19.91 6.31 2.04
C SER A 4 18.69 6.93 1.36
N ARG A 5 18.34 6.50 0.15
CA ARG A 5 17.18 7.00 -0.59
C ARG A 5 16.28 5.84 -1.00
N VAL A 6 15.00 5.99 -0.68
CA VAL A 6 13.90 5.13 -1.12
C VAL A 6 12.94 6.00 -1.91
N SER A 7 12.58 5.58 -3.11
CA SER A 7 11.52 6.18 -3.92
C SER A 7 10.20 5.46 -3.67
N VAL A 8 9.12 6.23 -3.53
CA VAL A 8 7.79 5.68 -3.29
C VAL A 8 6.77 6.27 -4.24
N MET A 9 5.77 5.49 -4.60
CA MET A 9 4.65 5.89 -5.45
C MET A 9 3.35 5.38 -4.84
N THR A 10 2.30 6.18 -4.91
CA THR A 10 0.92 5.75 -4.64
C THR A 10 0.10 5.98 -5.89
N PHE A 11 -0.77 5.04 -6.24
CA PHE A 11 -1.53 5.12 -7.47
C PHE A 11 -2.92 4.48 -7.31
N ASN A 12 -3.96 5.31 -7.36
CA ASN A 12 -5.32 4.83 -7.58
C ASN A 12 -5.48 4.46 -9.07
N MET A 13 -5.80 3.20 -9.32
CA MET A 13 -5.85 2.63 -10.66
C MET A 13 -7.22 2.76 -11.33
N CYS A 14 -8.18 3.42 -10.70
CA CYS A 14 -9.49 3.82 -11.22
C CYS A 14 -10.28 2.68 -11.89
N LYS A 15 -11.27 2.18 -11.17
CA LYS A 15 -12.24 1.19 -11.59
C LYS A 15 -13.65 1.76 -11.49
N THR A 16 -14.57 1.13 -12.20
CA THR A 16 -16.00 1.38 -12.06
C THR A 16 -16.69 0.03 -12.11
N GLU A 17 -17.65 -0.19 -11.20
CA GLU A 17 -18.34 -1.49 -11.06
C GLU A 17 -17.36 -2.67 -10.90
N GLY A 18 -16.23 -2.43 -10.23
CA GLY A 18 -15.21 -3.44 -9.99
C GLY A 18 -14.23 -3.69 -11.14
N PHE A 19 -14.41 -3.04 -12.31
CA PHE A 19 -13.56 -3.23 -13.49
C PHE A 19 -12.75 -1.98 -13.86
N PRO A 20 -11.51 -2.11 -14.37
CA PRO A 20 -10.74 -0.97 -14.87
C PRO A 20 -11.46 -0.25 -16.01
N ILE A 21 -11.68 1.06 -15.86
CA ILE A 21 -12.34 1.86 -16.91
C ILE A 21 -11.45 1.94 -18.16
N ASN A 22 -12.06 2.03 -19.36
CA ASN A 22 -11.33 2.18 -20.63
C ASN A 22 -10.19 1.16 -20.85
N TRP A 23 -10.41 -0.07 -20.40
CA TRP A 23 -9.56 -1.19 -20.78
C TRP A 23 -9.87 -1.62 -22.22
N PRO A 24 -8.88 -1.86 -23.11
CA PRO A 24 -7.43 -2.04 -22.89
C PRO A 24 -6.56 -0.78 -23.05
N GLN A 25 -7.12 0.38 -23.42
CA GLN A 25 -6.34 1.57 -23.80
C GLN A 25 -5.43 2.07 -22.67
N ARG A 26 -5.78 1.82 -21.41
CA ARG A 26 -4.97 2.21 -20.24
C ARG A 26 -3.80 1.29 -19.95
N ARG A 27 -3.75 0.07 -20.50
CA ARG A 27 -2.71 -0.92 -20.18
C ARG A 27 -1.31 -0.38 -20.47
N LEU A 28 -1.09 0.06 -21.71
CA LEU A 28 0.24 0.49 -22.15
C LEU A 28 0.72 1.76 -21.42
N PRO A 29 -0.10 2.82 -21.26
CA PRO A 29 0.30 3.98 -20.46
C PRO A 29 0.65 3.65 -19.01
N ILE A 30 -0.03 2.69 -18.38
CA ILE A 30 0.29 2.22 -17.04
C ILE A 30 1.67 1.56 -17.02
N ILE A 31 1.96 0.67 -17.97
CA ILE A 31 3.28 0.03 -18.09
C ILE A 31 4.37 1.09 -18.26
N GLU A 32 4.19 2.00 -19.22
CA GLU A 32 5.16 3.06 -19.51
C GLU A 32 5.44 3.93 -18.28
N CYS A 33 4.39 4.31 -17.54
CA CYS A 33 4.53 5.07 -16.30
C CYS A 33 5.33 4.28 -15.25
N LEU A 34 4.94 3.05 -14.95
CA LEU A 34 5.57 2.25 -13.90
C LEU A 34 7.03 1.90 -14.25
N THR A 35 7.33 1.60 -15.52
CA THR A 35 8.70 1.36 -15.96
C THR A 35 9.55 2.63 -15.97
N ALA A 36 8.99 3.78 -16.35
CA ALA A 36 9.73 5.04 -16.35
C ALA A 36 10.14 5.46 -14.94
N PHE A 37 9.26 5.30 -13.96
CA PHE A 37 9.56 5.69 -12.57
C PHE A 37 10.23 4.58 -11.76
N THR A 38 9.91 3.31 -12.02
CA THR A 38 10.38 2.11 -11.29
C THR A 38 10.51 2.38 -9.77
N PRO A 39 9.41 2.74 -9.08
CA PRO A 39 9.48 3.13 -7.67
C PRO A 39 9.95 1.97 -6.80
N ASP A 40 10.68 2.21 -5.72
CA ASP A 40 11.15 1.13 -4.83
C ASP A 40 10.00 0.50 -4.04
N ILE A 41 8.96 1.29 -3.75
CA ILE A 41 7.73 0.88 -3.09
C ILE A 41 6.54 1.51 -3.82
N LEU A 42 5.53 0.70 -4.17
CA LEU A 42 4.32 1.12 -4.85
C LEU A 42 3.09 0.69 -4.05
N CYS A 43 2.27 1.65 -3.64
CA CYS A 43 0.97 1.40 -3.01
C CYS A 43 -0.15 1.61 -4.02
N ILE A 44 -0.99 0.58 -4.19
CA ILE A 44 -2.09 0.61 -5.14
C ILE A 44 -3.43 0.73 -4.41
N GLN A 45 -4.31 1.55 -4.98
CA GLN A 45 -5.73 1.58 -4.68
C GLN A 45 -6.52 1.20 -5.94
N GLU A 46 -7.73 0.67 -5.74
CA GLU A 46 -8.58 0.15 -6.80
C GLU A 46 -7.92 -0.93 -7.67
N LEU A 47 -7.28 -1.92 -7.04
CA LEU A 47 -6.64 -3.02 -7.74
C LEU A 47 -7.65 -3.97 -8.42
N HIS A 48 -7.27 -4.57 -9.53
CA HIS A 48 -8.00 -5.63 -10.21
C HIS A 48 -6.98 -6.64 -10.77
N PRO A 49 -7.30 -7.93 -10.96
CA PRO A 49 -6.37 -8.91 -11.53
C PRO A 49 -5.67 -8.45 -12.83
N LEU A 50 -6.40 -7.87 -13.79
CA LEU A 50 -5.79 -7.31 -15.01
C LEU A 50 -4.75 -6.20 -14.75
N LEU A 51 -4.98 -5.39 -13.72
CA LEU A 51 -4.05 -4.34 -13.30
C LEU A 51 -2.86 -4.94 -12.56
N HIS A 52 -3.10 -5.96 -11.73
CA HIS A 52 -2.06 -6.72 -11.07
C HIS A 52 -1.07 -7.30 -12.08
N ASP A 53 -1.57 -8.00 -13.10
CA ASP A 53 -0.74 -8.58 -14.16
C ASP A 53 0.10 -7.51 -14.87
N THR A 54 -0.52 -6.35 -15.13
CA THR A 54 0.14 -5.19 -15.76
C THR A 54 1.26 -4.62 -14.88
N ILE A 55 1.05 -4.57 -13.57
CA ILE A 55 2.08 -4.11 -12.61
C ILE A 55 3.24 -5.09 -12.55
N VAL A 56 2.96 -6.40 -12.48
CA VAL A 56 4.01 -7.44 -12.43
C VAL A 56 4.84 -7.45 -13.71
N GLU A 57 4.22 -7.23 -14.87
CA GLU A 57 4.92 -7.06 -16.14
C GLU A 57 5.82 -5.82 -16.16
N ALA A 58 5.31 -4.67 -15.70
CA ALA A 58 6.06 -3.42 -15.71
C ALA A 58 7.20 -3.39 -14.67
N LEU A 59 7.02 -4.11 -13.55
CA LEU A 59 7.92 -4.12 -12.38
C LEU A 59 8.31 -5.56 -12.00
N PRO A 60 9.08 -6.28 -12.84
CA PRO A 60 9.32 -7.72 -12.67
C PRO A 60 10.18 -8.07 -11.44
N THR A 61 10.87 -7.10 -10.83
CA THR A 61 11.64 -7.31 -9.60
C THR A 61 10.82 -7.04 -8.34
N HIS A 62 9.56 -6.61 -8.47
CA HIS A 62 8.74 -6.28 -7.33
C HIS A 62 8.02 -7.51 -6.79
N ALA A 63 8.16 -7.72 -5.49
CA ALA A 63 7.30 -8.62 -4.75
C ALA A 63 6.06 -7.87 -4.26
N PHE A 64 5.03 -8.61 -3.87
CA PHE A 64 3.73 -8.10 -3.40
C PHE A 64 3.13 -9.06 -2.38
N ILE A 65 2.08 -8.64 -1.69
CA ILE A 65 1.41 -9.49 -0.70
C ILE A 65 0.51 -10.49 -1.42
N GLN A 66 0.73 -11.77 -1.10
CA GLN A 66 -0.10 -12.90 -1.52
C GLN A 66 -0.81 -13.45 -0.29
N ASP A 67 -2.12 -13.23 -0.21
CA ASP A 67 -2.96 -13.61 0.92
C ASP A 67 -4.37 -13.96 0.42
N GLU A 68 -5.10 -14.78 1.18
CA GLU A 68 -6.43 -15.27 0.82
C GLU A 68 -7.53 -14.20 0.90
N PHE A 69 -7.31 -13.14 1.67
CA PHE A 69 -8.28 -12.05 1.76
C PHE A 69 -8.38 -11.30 0.42
N ALA A 70 -9.56 -11.39 -0.19
CA ALA A 70 -9.82 -10.87 -1.54
C ALA A 70 -9.49 -9.38 -1.74
N GLY A 71 -9.48 -8.56 -0.69
CA GLY A 71 -9.09 -7.15 -0.77
C GLY A 71 -7.67 -6.93 -1.30
N TRP A 72 -6.74 -7.86 -1.04
CA TRP A 72 -5.37 -7.79 -1.56
C TRP A 72 -5.26 -7.91 -3.08
N GLN A 73 -6.29 -8.48 -3.74
CA GLN A 73 -6.32 -8.67 -5.20
C GLN A 73 -7.33 -7.73 -5.88
N ASN A 74 -8.31 -7.24 -5.12
CA ASN A 74 -9.46 -6.51 -5.66
C ASN A 74 -9.62 -5.08 -5.12
N GLU A 75 -8.81 -4.63 -4.16
CA GLU A 75 -8.92 -3.28 -3.61
C GLU A 75 -7.58 -2.57 -3.53
N GLY A 76 -6.58 -3.18 -2.91
CA GLY A 76 -5.26 -2.55 -2.79
C GLY A 76 -4.18 -3.57 -2.47
N ASN A 77 -2.94 -3.22 -2.79
CA ASN A 77 -1.77 -4.03 -2.46
C ASN A 77 -0.54 -3.12 -2.35
N ILE A 78 0.52 -3.65 -1.73
CA ILE A 78 1.79 -2.99 -1.55
C ILE A 78 2.82 -3.82 -2.30
N TYR A 79 3.47 -3.20 -3.29
CA TYR A 79 4.54 -3.79 -4.08
C TYR A 79 5.88 -3.19 -3.64
N TRP A 80 6.94 -3.99 -3.57
CA TRP A 80 8.27 -3.51 -3.20
C TRP A 80 9.35 -4.18 -4.04
N ASN A 81 10.41 -3.43 -4.34
CA ASN A 81 11.59 -3.96 -5.01
C ASN A 81 12.25 -5.04 -4.13
N SER A 82 12.10 -6.30 -4.52
CA SER A 82 12.57 -7.45 -3.74
C SER A 82 14.09 -7.53 -3.63
N ASN A 83 14.83 -6.82 -4.50
CA ASN A 83 16.28 -6.70 -4.38
C ASN A 83 16.70 -5.77 -3.24
N MET A 84 15.82 -4.84 -2.83
CA MET A 84 16.10 -3.86 -1.78
C MET A 84 15.46 -4.21 -0.45
N PHE A 85 14.32 -4.90 -0.45
CA PHE A 85 13.57 -5.18 0.76
C PHE A 85 13.31 -6.67 0.97
N THR A 86 13.21 -7.04 2.25
CA THR A 86 12.63 -8.30 2.71
C THR A 86 11.39 -7.98 3.52
N MET A 87 10.25 -8.59 3.18
CA MET A 87 9.04 -8.50 4.01
C MET A 87 9.24 -9.28 5.30
N LEU A 88 8.92 -8.65 6.43
CA LEU A 88 9.01 -9.23 7.77
C LEU A 88 7.65 -9.65 8.31
N ASP A 89 6.64 -8.83 8.05
CA ASP A 89 5.27 -9.03 8.51
C ASP A 89 4.32 -8.24 7.58
N TYR A 90 3.05 -8.61 7.56
CA TYR A 90 2.02 -7.88 6.82
C TYR A 90 0.66 -8.08 7.48
N GLY A 91 -0.29 -7.23 7.11
CA GLY A 91 -1.65 -7.41 7.56
C GLY A 91 -2.58 -6.31 7.13
N MET A 92 -3.75 -6.32 7.73
CA MET A 92 -4.83 -5.39 7.43
C MET A 92 -5.56 -5.00 8.71
N VAL A 93 -6.04 -3.76 8.77
CA VAL A 93 -6.88 -3.26 9.85
C VAL A 93 -8.16 -2.69 9.27
N ASP A 94 -9.30 -3.07 9.85
CA ASP A 94 -10.57 -2.43 9.54
C ASP A 94 -10.62 -1.07 10.24
N ILE A 95 -10.67 -0.01 9.43
CA ILE A 95 -10.76 1.38 9.89
C ILE A 95 -12.15 1.98 9.62
N GLY A 96 -13.13 1.12 9.31
CA GLY A 96 -14.51 1.46 8.98
C GLY A 96 -14.66 2.17 7.65
N ILE A 97 -13.97 1.65 6.64
CA ILE A 97 -14.25 1.98 5.24
C ILE A 97 -15.52 1.22 4.82
N MET A 98 -16.42 1.91 4.10
CA MET A 98 -17.73 1.37 3.74
C MET A 98 -17.65 0.22 2.74
N GLU A 99 -16.67 0.24 1.84
CA GLU A 99 -16.42 -0.81 0.88
C GLU A 99 -15.95 -2.09 1.60
N PRO A 100 -16.64 -3.24 1.46
CA PRO A 100 -16.45 -4.41 2.32
C PRO A 100 -15.05 -5.01 2.34
N LEU A 101 -14.30 -4.86 1.23
CA LEU A 101 -12.96 -5.42 1.07
C LEU A 101 -11.84 -4.41 1.30
N ARG A 102 -12.16 -3.12 1.48
CA ARG A 102 -11.14 -2.09 1.71
C ARG A 102 -10.70 -2.09 3.17
N ARG A 103 -9.40 -1.93 3.38
CA ARG A 103 -8.78 -1.91 4.70
C ARG A 103 -7.67 -0.87 4.73
N LEU A 104 -7.15 -0.59 5.92
CA LEU A 104 -5.77 -0.15 6.06
C LEU A 104 -4.87 -1.36 5.84
N PHE A 105 -4.32 -1.49 4.64
CA PHE A 105 -3.36 -2.52 4.29
C PHE A 105 -1.96 -2.09 4.74
N TRP A 106 -1.16 -3.00 5.29
CA TRP A 106 0.19 -2.68 5.72
C TRP A 106 1.20 -3.82 5.50
N ALA A 107 2.46 -3.44 5.31
CA ALA A 107 3.61 -4.32 5.19
C ALA A 107 4.76 -3.75 6.02
N ARG A 108 5.38 -4.57 6.87
CA ARG A 108 6.64 -4.26 7.54
C ARG A 108 7.78 -4.80 6.70
N LEU A 109 8.57 -3.91 6.14
CA LEU A 109 9.70 -4.23 5.28
C LEU A 109 11.00 -3.92 5.99
N SER A 110 12.03 -4.69 5.72
CA SER A 110 13.39 -4.30 6.08
C SER A 110 14.25 -4.06 4.86
N ILE A 111 15.08 -3.02 4.95
CA ILE A 111 16.10 -2.67 3.98
C ILE A 111 17.25 -3.67 4.06
N LYS A 112 17.58 -4.31 2.93
CA LYS A 112 18.75 -5.17 2.81
C LYS A 112 20.01 -4.32 2.89
N SER A 113 20.89 -4.61 3.86
CA SER A 113 22.19 -3.95 3.95
C SER A 113 23.14 -4.52 2.90
N SER A 114 23.94 -3.67 2.26
CA SER A 114 25.04 -4.07 1.39
C SER A 114 26.29 -4.54 2.17
N THR A 115 26.31 -4.39 3.50
CA THR A 115 27.39 -4.84 4.38
C THR A 115 26.94 -6.02 5.22
N SER A 116 27.52 -7.18 4.92
CA SER A 116 27.23 -8.53 5.43
C SER A 116 27.73 -8.78 6.85
N ASN A 117 27.44 -7.86 7.78
CA ASN A 117 27.66 -8.10 9.22
C ASN A 117 26.30 -8.29 9.89
N GLU A 118 25.67 -9.44 9.63
CA GLU A 118 24.31 -9.84 10.02
C GLU A 118 24.12 -10.09 11.54
N THR A 119 25.08 -9.73 12.38
CA THR A 119 25.08 -10.12 13.81
C THR A 119 24.29 -9.19 14.73
N ASN A 120 23.83 -8.03 14.28
CA ASN A 120 23.07 -7.09 15.12
C ASN A 120 21.65 -6.83 14.57
N GLN A 121 20.72 -7.76 14.83
CA GLN A 121 19.28 -7.57 14.59
C GLN A 121 18.73 -6.27 15.22
N GLN A 122 19.34 -5.79 16.31
CA GLN A 122 18.91 -4.61 17.06
C GLN A 122 18.92 -3.28 16.27
N ASN A 123 19.69 -3.17 15.18
CA ASN A 123 19.86 -1.92 14.41
C ASN A 123 19.36 -2.04 12.96
N ARG A 124 18.48 -3.00 12.68
CA ARG A 124 17.95 -3.21 11.34
C ARG A 124 17.03 -2.05 10.95
N LYS A 125 17.36 -1.36 9.85
CA LYS A 125 16.49 -0.32 9.28
C LYS A 125 15.25 -0.99 8.68
N GLU A 126 14.09 -0.51 9.12
CA GLU A 126 12.79 -1.04 8.76
C GLU A 126 11.84 0.07 8.38
N ILE A 127 10.88 -0.25 7.53
CA ILE A 127 9.84 0.64 7.06
C ILE A 127 8.50 -0.07 7.21
N LEU A 128 7.58 0.52 7.96
CA LEU A 128 6.17 0.17 7.95
C LEU A 128 5.50 0.96 6.83
N VAL A 129 5.14 0.26 5.76
CA VAL A 129 4.41 0.82 4.63
C VAL A 129 2.93 0.51 4.82
N SER A 130 2.07 1.48 4.61
CA SER A 130 0.63 1.31 4.72
C SER A 130 -0.11 2.10 3.64
N THR A 131 -1.24 1.54 3.22
CA THR A 131 -2.13 2.18 2.25
C THR A 131 -3.59 1.99 2.60
N ALA A 132 -4.39 3.03 2.34
CA ALA A 132 -5.85 2.97 2.43
C ALA A 132 -6.49 3.68 1.24
N HIS A 133 -7.73 3.30 0.94
CA HIS A 133 -8.61 4.03 0.05
C HIS A 133 -9.89 4.35 0.80
N TYR A 134 -10.02 5.59 1.26
CA TYR A 134 -11.15 6.00 2.10
C TYR A 134 -12.46 6.02 1.33
N THR A 135 -13.55 6.08 2.08
CA THR A 135 -14.89 6.17 1.49
C THR A 135 -15.06 7.50 0.78
N TRP A 136 -15.51 7.43 -0.47
CA TRP A 136 -15.73 8.57 -1.34
C TRP A 136 -16.76 9.57 -0.78
N GLU A 137 -16.67 10.82 -1.21
CA GLU A 137 -17.52 11.92 -0.74
C GLU A 137 -18.99 11.80 -1.17
N GLY A 138 -19.92 11.96 -0.23
CA GLY A 138 -21.33 11.84 -0.53
C GLY A 138 -21.80 10.40 -0.62
N HIS A 139 -21.05 9.43 -0.09
CA HIS A 139 -21.53 8.07 0.17
C HIS A 139 -22.90 8.08 0.87
N GLU A 140 -23.73 7.05 0.63
CA GLU A 140 -25.10 6.99 1.17
C GLU A 140 -25.16 7.20 2.68
N GLU A 141 -24.22 6.61 3.42
CA GLU A 141 -24.12 6.75 4.86
C GLU A 141 -23.78 8.18 5.31
N GLU A 142 -22.92 8.89 4.58
CA GLU A 142 -22.63 10.30 4.85
C GLU A 142 -23.87 11.16 4.61
N ARG A 143 -24.62 10.92 3.52
CA ARG A 143 -25.87 11.64 3.25
C ARG A 143 -26.96 11.37 4.30
N LYS A 144 -26.99 10.17 4.86
CA LYS A 144 -27.96 9.78 5.91
C LYS A 144 -27.65 10.40 7.26
N THR A 145 -26.36 10.49 7.60
CA THR A 145 -25.91 10.86 8.94
C THR A 145 -25.46 12.31 9.06
N ASP A 146 -25.17 12.97 7.93
CA ASP A 146 -24.51 14.28 7.87
C ASP A 146 -23.13 14.28 8.56
N ILE A 147 -22.48 13.11 8.57
CA ILE A 147 -21.16 12.90 9.17
C ILE A 147 -20.14 12.64 8.07
N ASN A 148 -19.07 13.43 8.06
CA ASN A 148 -17.89 13.13 7.25
C ASN A 148 -17.21 11.85 7.79
N LEU A 149 -17.37 10.76 7.04
CA LEU A 149 -16.83 9.43 7.36
C LEU A 149 -15.30 9.40 7.31
N ARG A 150 -14.70 10.14 6.37
CA ARG A 150 -13.25 10.19 6.13
C ARG A 150 -12.50 10.71 7.34
N LYS A 151 -13.01 11.74 8.02
CA LYS A 151 -12.45 12.21 9.31
C LYS A 151 -12.40 11.12 10.39
N GLN A 152 -13.39 10.24 10.44
CA GLN A 152 -13.37 9.11 11.37
C GLN A 152 -12.35 8.05 10.93
N GLN A 153 -12.30 7.76 9.63
CA GLN A 153 -11.34 6.84 9.03
C GLN A 153 -9.90 7.33 9.25
N THR A 154 -9.61 8.62 9.10
CA THR A 154 -8.31 9.24 9.43
C THR A 154 -7.90 8.98 10.87
N ARG A 155 -8.80 9.23 11.83
CA ARG A 155 -8.51 9.01 13.25
C ARG A 155 -8.23 7.53 13.54
N ARG A 156 -8.99 6.64 12.93
CA ARG A 156 -8.78 5.18 13.06
C ARG A 156 -7.49 4.73 12.38
N THR A 157 -7.11 5.32 11.25
CA THR A 157 -5.79 5.08 10.63
C THR A 157 -4.66 5.47 11.56
N VAL A 158 -4.70 6.68 12.15
CA VAL A 158 -3.66 7.12 13.10
C VAL A 158 -3.58 6.16 14.29
N SER A 159 -4.72 5.80 14.90
CA SER A 159 -4.76 4.84 16.01
C SER A 159 -4.17 3.48 15.63
N ALA A 160 -4.52 2.96 14.45
CA ALA A 160 -4.01 1.68 13.97
C ALA A 160 -2.49 1.72 13.71
N LEU A 161 -1.97 2.84 13.18
CA LEU A 161 -0.53 3.01 12.97
C LEU A 161 0.21 3.13 14.31
N ASP A 162 -0.32 3.87 15.28
CA ASP A 162 0.26 3.98 16.63
C ASP A 162 0.32 2.61 17.33
N GLU A 163 -0.73 1.79 17.19
CA GLU A 163 -0.76 0.42 17.68
C GLU A 163 0.30 -0.46 17.02
N LEU A 164 0.48 -0.37 15.70
CA LEU A 164 1.51 -1.10 14.97
C LEU A 164 2.93 -0.66 15.36
N ILE A 165 3.18 0.64 15.47
CA ILE A 165 4.46 1.21 15.91
C ILE A 165 4.81 0.68 17.31
N THR A 166 3.83 0.74 18.22
CA THR A 166 3.98 0.23 19.60
C THR A 166 4.23 -1.27 19.62
N ARG A 167 3.45 -2.05 18.84
CA ARG A 167 3.59 -3.51 18.73
C ARG A 167 4.97 -3.91 18.25
N PHE A 168 5.49 -3.23 17.23
CA PHE A 168 6.79 -3.58 16.66
C PHE A 168 7.97 -3.09 17.50
N ASN A 169 7.75 -2.07 18.33
CA ASN A 169 8.70 -1.57 19.33
C ASN A 169 10.14 -1.42 18.79
N ASN A 170 10.26 -0.91 17.56
CA ASN A 170 11.54 -0.66 16.91
C ASN A 170 11.75 0.86 16.82
N PRO A 171 12.74 1.43 17.55
CA PRO A 171 12.98 2.88 17.55
C PRO A 171 13.48 3.42 16.20
N TYR A 172 13.88 2.54 15.28
CA TYR A 172 14.34 2.89 13.93
C TYR A 172 13.30 2.61 12.84
N LEU A 173 12.07 2.26 13.22
CA LEU A 173 10.98 2.02 12.28
C LEU A 173 10.55 3.34 11.63
N ALA A 174 10.81 3.48 10.33
CA ALA A 174 10.19 4.53 9.54
C ALA A 174 8.74 4.14 9.21
N VAL A 175 7.83 5.11 9.19
CA VAL A 175 6.41 4.87 8.88
C VAL A 175 6.03 5.66 7.64
N LEU A 176 5.48 4.96 6.66
CA LEU A 176 4.96 5.53 5.43
C LEU A 176 3.49 5.19 5.31
N PHE A 177 2.64 6.21 5.36
CA PHE A 177 1.23 6.10 5.01
C PHE A 177 0.99 6.82 3.69
N MET A 178 0.39 6.10 2.75
CA MET A 178 0.01 6.59 1.43
C MET A 178 -1.43 6.18 1.15
N GLY A 179 -2.06 6.72 0.12
CA GLY A 179 -3.41 6.30 -0.22
C GLY A 179 -4.19 7.32 -1.02
N ASP A 180 -5.42 6.94 -1.32
CA ASP A 180 -6.46 7.84 -1.80
C ASP A 180 -7.40 8.14 -0.64
N LEU A 181 -7.35 9.38 -0.15
CA LEU A 181 -8.06 9.77 1.06
C LEU A 181 -9.46 10.33 0.77
N ASN A 182 -9.81 10.57 -0.49
CA ASN A 182 -11.08 11.19 -0.90
C ASN A 182 -11.45 12.47 -0.10
N GLU A 183 -10.45 13.20 0.41
CA GLU A 183 -10.59 14.48 1.13
C GLU A 183 -10.23 15.67 0.23
#